data_AF-A0A931WE88-F1
#
_entry.id   AF-A0A931WE88-F1
#
_cell.length_a   1.000
_cell.length_b   1.000
_cell.length_c   1.000
_cell.angle_alpha   90.00
_cell.angle_beta   90.00
_cell.angle_gamma   90.00
#
_symmetry.space_group_name_H-M   'P 1'
#
loop_
_entity.id
_entity.type
_entity.pdbx_description
1 polymer ?
#
loop_
_entity_poly.entity_id
_entity_poly.type
_entity_poly.pdbx_seq_one_letter_code
_entity_poly.pdbx_strand_id
1 'polypeptide(L)'
;GRRTFFQRINLLEDTIVFYESKHRILKALKELQEYSSVGARQIMIARELTKQFETIYRGTVDEIMLKLNSHKDNLLGEFVVVIGPRERETNNEGEE
;
A
#
# COMPACT_ATOMS: atom_id res chain seq x y z
N GLY A 1 16.56 -0.61 7.49
CA GLY A 1 16.45 -0.03 6.13
C GLY A 1 15.12 -0.39 5.50
N ARG A 2 14.76 0.18 4.34
CA ARG A 2 13.44 -0.01 3.70
C ARG A 2 13.09 -1.48 3.43
N ARG A 3 14.04 -2.28 2.93
CA ARG A 3 13.86 -3.72 2.72
C ARG A 3 13.46 -4.46 4.01
N THR A 4 14.19 -4.24 5.10
CA THR A 4 13.88 -4.84 6.41
C THR A 4 12.51 -4.42 6.93
N PHE A 5 12.12 -3.17 6.69
CA PHE A 5 10.78 -2.68 7.04
C PHE A 5 9.70 -3.46 6.29
N PHE A 6 9.82 -3.60 4.96
CA PHE A 6 8.84 -4.35 4.16
C PHE A 6 8.79 -5.83 4.49
N GLN A 7 9.91 -6.47 4.80
CA GLN A 7 9.92 -7.86 5.27
C GLN A 7 9.13 -8.05 6.58
N ARG A 8 9.18 -7.04 7.47
CA ARG A 8 8.47 -7.08 8.76
C ARG A 8 6.97 -6.85 8.64
N ILE A 9 6.48 -6.22 7.57
CA ILE A 9 5.05 -5.95 7.34
C ILE A 9 4.20 -7.22 7.43
N ASN A 10 4.74 -8.35 6.98
CA ASN A 10 4.05 -9.64 7.04
C ASN A 10 3.69 -10.07 8.46
N LEU A 11 4.48 -9.66 9.45
CA LEU A 11 4.32 -10.02 10.86
C LEU A 11 3.42 -9.03 11.63
N LEU A 12 3.08 -7.89 11.02
CA LEU A 12 2.24 -6.88 11.66
C LEU A 12 0.77 -7.21 11.39
N GLU A 13 -0.01 -7.24 12.47
CA GLU A 13 -1.45 -7.52 12.44
C GLU A 13 -2.27 -6.26 12.18
N ASP A 14 -1.79 -5.12 12.69
CA ASP A 14 -2.46 -3.83 12.59
C ASP A 14 -2.28 -3.15 11.24
N THR A 15 -3.08 -2.10 11.03
CA THR A 15 -2.92 -1.19 9.90
C THR A 15 -1.58 -0.46 9.98
N ILE A 16 -0.88 -0.39 8.86
CA ILE A 16 0.42 0.26 8.76
C ILE A 16 0.27 1.53 7.93
N VAL A 17 0.80 2.64 8.44
CA VAL A 17 0.78 3.93 7.74
C VAL A 17 2.21 4.44 7.62
N PHE A 18 2.59 4.88 6.43
CA PHE A 18 3.87 5.56 6.21
C PHE A 18 3.78 6.59 5.09
N TYR A 19 4.69 7.57 5.15
CA TYR A 19 4.83 8.59 4.12
C TYR A 19 5.82 8.17 3.05
N GLU A 20 5.59 8.60 1.81
CA GLU A 20 6.53 8.42 0.72
C GLU A 20 6.54 9.61 -0.25
N SER A 21 7.69 9.87 -0.85
CA SER A 21 7.85 10.96 -1.83
C SER A 21 7.46 10.50 -3.24
N LYS A 22 7.07 11.46 -4.09
CA LYS A 22 6.82 11.22 -5.52
C LYS A 22 7.94 10.50 -6.25
N HIS A 23 9.20 10.75 -5.86
CA HIS A 23 10.37 10.15 -6.50
C HIS A 23 10.54 8.67 -6.17
N ARG A 24 9.97 8.23 -5.04
CA ARG A 24 10.19 6.89 -4.49
C ARG A 24 8.94 6.03 -4.49
N ILE A 25 7.74 6.59 -4.63
CA ILE A 25 6.46 5.85 -4.49
C ILE A 25 6.42 4.60 -5.37
N LEU A 26 6.71 4.70 -6.67
CA LEU A 26 6.70 3.53 -7.56
C LEU A 26 7.76 2.48 -7.17
N LYS A 27 8.95 2.93 -6.77
CA LYS A 27 10.01 2.03 -6.29
C LYS A 27 9.62 1.37 -4.96
N ALA A 28 8.96 2.11 -4.07
CA ALA A 28 8.50 1.63 -2.79
C ALA A 28 7.42 0.56 -2.95
N LEU A 29 6.45 0.77 -3.84
CA LEU A 29 5.40 -0.22 -4.12
C LEU A 29 5.95 -1.48 -4.78
N LYS A 30 6.92 -1.34 -5.70
CA LYS A 30 7.62 -2.49 -6.28
C LYS A 30 8.38 -3.30 -5.21
N GLU A 31 9.10 -2.61 -4.33
CA GLU A 31 9.81 -3.30 -3.22
C GLU A 31 8.84 -3.85 -2.18
N LEU A 32 7.67 -3.25 -1.99
CA LEU A 32 6.61 -3.80 -1.17
C LEU A 32 6.12 -5.13 -1.77
N GLN A 33 5.85 -5.20 -3.07
CA GLN A 33 5.51 -6.45 -3.76
C GLN A 33 6.63 -7.50 -3.65
N GLU A 34 7.89 -7.10 -3.80
CA GLU A 34 9.03 -8.02 -3.82
C GLU A 34 9.38 -8.56 -2.44
N TYR A 35 9.30 -7.74 -1.39
CA TYR A 35 9.80 -8.07 -0.06
C TYR A 35 8.73 -8.34 0.97
N SER A 36 7.46 -8.10 0.65
CA SER A 36 6.34 -8.45 1.51
C SER A 36 5.36 -9.36 0.77
N SER A 37 4.71 -10.24 1.51
CA SER A 37 3.66 -11.13 1.03
C SER A 37 2.31 -10.48 1.30
N VAL A 38 2.19 -9.18 1.03
CA VAL A 38 0.95 -8.43 1.25
C VAL A 38 -0.20 -8.97 0.39
N GLY A 39 0.08 -9.66 -0.73
CA GLY A 39 -0.90 -10.44 -1.47
C GLY A 39 -2.20 -9.67 -1.73
N ALA A 40 -3.32 -10.21 -1.24
CA ALA A 40 -4.66 -9.63 -1.36
C ALA A 40 -4.99 -8.52 -0.35
N ARG A 41 -4.08 -8.16 0.57
CA ARG A 41 -4.31 -7.08 1.56
C ARG A 41 -4.71 -5.81 0.82
N GLN A 42 -5.82 -5.23 1.26
CA GLN A 42 -6.26 -3.94 0.78
C GLN A 42 -5.27 -2.86 1.21
N ILE A 43 -4.84 -2.05 0.24
CA ILE A 43 -4.03 -0.87 0.47
C ILE A 43 -4.76 0.39 0.01
N MET A 44 -4.37 1.51 0.59
CA MET A 44 -4.82 2.83 0.19
C MET A 44 -3.60 3.73 0.00
N ILE A 45 -3.59 4.49 -1.09
CA ILE A 45 -2.58 5.52 -1.33
C ILE A 45 -3.31 6.84 -1.52
N ALA A 46 -3.04 7.79 -0.64
CA ALA A 46 -3.52 9.15 -0.78
C ALA A 46 -2.39 10.03 -1.29
N ARG A 47 -2.69 10.87 -2.29
CA ARG A 47 -1.79 11.86 -2.88
C ARG A 47 -2.31 13.24 -2.53
N GLU A 48 -1.43 14.13 -2.03
CA GLU A 48 -1.73 15.54 -1.83
C GLU A 48 -2.98 15.78 -0.94
N LEU A 49 -3.04 15.09 0.21
CA LEU A 49 -4.14 15.22 1.18
C LEU A 49 -4.40 16.69 1.54
N THR A 50 -5.67 17.06 1.70
CA THR A 50 -6.20 18.41 1.99
C THR A 50 -6.05 19.44 0.86
N LYS A 51 -5.42 19.10 -0.26
CA LYS A 51 -5.21 20.03 -1.38
C LYS A 51 -6.29 19.87 -2.45
N GLN A 52 -6.45 20.87 -3.32
CA GLN A 52 -7.48 20.89 -4.38
C GLN A 52 -7.43 19.66 -5.31
N PHE A 53 -6.24 19.09 -5.53
CA PHE A 53 -6.02 17.94 -6.41
C PHE A 53 -5.68 16.66 -5.63
N GLU A 54 -6.25 16.52 -4.43
CA GLU A 54 -6.19 15.29 -3.64
C GLU A 54 -6.68 14.11 -4.48
N THR A 55 -6.02 12.96 -4.35
CA THR A 55 -6.47 11.73 -5.00
C THR A 55 -6.24 10.54 -4.09
N ILE A 56 -7.23 9.65 -4.00
CA ILE A 56 -7.14 8.44 -3.20
C ILE A 56 -7.29 7.22 -4.11
N TYR A 57 -6.30 6.34 -4.08
CA TYR A 57 -6.31 5.04 -4.72
C TYR A 57 -6.59 3.98 -3.66
N ARG A 58 -7.49 3.03 -3.97
CA ARG A 58 -7.76 1.85 -3.15
C ARG A 58 -7.71 0.61 -4.04
N GLY A 59 -7.32 -0.51 -3.43
CA GLY A 59 -7.22 -1.81 -4.08
C GLY A 59 -6.03 -2.60 -3.56
N THR A 60 -5.64 -3.63 -4.31
CA THR A 60 -4.38 -4.34 -4.05
C THR A 60 -3.17 -3.52 -4.53
N VAL A 61 -1.97 -3.93 -4.12
CA VAL A 61 -0.74 -3.27 -4.58
C VAL A 61 -0.59 -3.32 -6.10
N ASP A 62 -1.01 -4.41 -6.74
CA ASP A 62 -0.97 -4.60 -8.19
C ASP A 62 -1.90 -3.62 -8.91
N GLU A 63 -3.15 -3.52 -8.45
CA GLU A 63 -4.16 -2.63 -9.03
C GLU A 63 -3.75 -1.17 -8.92
N ILE A 64 -3.21 -0.76 -7.76
CA ILE A 64 -2.76 0.61 -7.56
C ILE A 64 -1.52 0.89 -8.40
N MET A 65 -0.57 -0.05 -8.50
CA MET A 65 0.61 0.13 -9.37
C MET A 65 0.22 0.30 -10.83
N LEU A 66 -0.80 -0.41 -11.32
CA LEU A 66 -1.33 -0.21 -12.67
C LEU A 66 -1.88 1.21 -12.87
N LYS A 67 -2.67 1.71 -11.90
CA LYS A 67 -3.23 3.07 -11.93
C LYS A 67 -2.15 4.16 -11.87
N LEU A 68 -1.12 3.98 -11.05
CA LEU A 68 -0.04 4.97 -10.93
C LEU A 68 0.90 4.96 -12.13
N ASN A 69 1.19 3.80 -12.72
CA ASN A 69 2.05 3.72 -13.91
C ASN A 69 1.39 4.33 -15.15
N SER A 70 0.06 4.25 -15.30
CA SER A 70 -0.66 4.92 -16.38
C SER A 70 -0.63 6.46 -16.29
N HIS A 71 -0.27 7.01 -15.11
CA HIS A 71 -0.20 8.45 -14.85
C HIS A 71 1.18 8.89 -14.34
N LYS A 72 2.23 8.16 -14.71
CA LYS A 72 3.58 8.30 -14.12
C LYS A 72 4.12 9.73 -14.14
N ASP A 73 3.89 10.48 -15.22
CA ASP A 73 4.37 11.85 -15.36
C ASP A 73 3.65 12.87 -14.45
N ASN A 74 2.50 12.48 -13.90
CA ASN A 74 1.65 13.31 -13.03
C ASN A 74 1.75 12.92 -11.54
N LEU A 75 2.72 12.07 -11.17
CA LEU A 75 2.99 11.75 -9.77
C LEU A 75 3.77 12.91 -9.15
N LEU A 76 3.02 13.87 -8.60
CA LEU A 76 3.54 15.05 -7.91
C LEU A 76 3.21 14.98 -6.42
N GLY A 77 4.00 15.70 -5.63
CA GLY A 77 3.71 15.94 -4.23
C GLY A 77 4.06 14.81 -3.27
N GLU A 78 3.24 14.70 -2.23
CA GLU A 78 3.41 13.80 -1.10
C GLU A 78 2.37 12.67 -1.12
N PHE A 79 2.80 11.50 -0.67
CA PHE A 79 1.95 10.31 -0.61
C PHE A 79 1.87 9.77 0.81
N VAL A 80 0.67 9.38 1.20
CA VAL A 80 0.42 8.54 2.38
C VAL A 80 0.07 7.16 1.89
N VAL A 81 0.81 6.15 2.34
CA VAL A 81 0.53 4.74 2.04
C VAL A 81 -0.03 4.11 3.31
N VAL A 82 -1.20 3.50 3.17
CA VAL A 82 -1.90 2.76 4.21
C VAL A 82 -2.02 1.32 3.76
N ILE A 83 -1.53 0.39 4.56
CA ILE A 83 -1.69 -1.05 4.33
C ILE A 83 -2.66 -1.56 5.38
N GLY A 84 -3.75 -2.18 4.92
CA GLY A 84 -4.74 -2.77 5.79
C GLY A 84 -4.16 -3.83 6.73
N PRO A 85 -4.90 -4.18 7.79
CA PRO A 85 -4.47 -5.21 8.73
C PRO A 85 -4.27 -6.54 8.00
N ARG A 86 -3.53 -7.46 8.61
CA ARG A 86 -3.44 -8.82 8.10
C ARG A 86 -4.84 -9.43 8.04
N GLU A 87 -5.19 -10.06 6.92
CA GLU A 87 -6.42 -10.85 6.84
C GLU A 87 -6.38 -11.90 7.95
N ARG A 88 -7.37 -11.85 8.84
CA ARG A 88 -7.57 -12.90 9.81
C ARG A 88 -8.17 -14.08 9.06
N GLU A 89 -7.51 -15.23 9.13
CA GLU A 89 -8.15 -16.49 8.74
C GLU A 89 -9.41 -16.61 9.59
N THR A 90 -10.58 -16.47 8.96
CA THR A 90 -11.83 -16.79 9.62
C THR A 90 -11.84 -18.30 9.75
N ASN A 91 -11.51 -18.81 10.94
CA ASN A 91 -11.85 -20.16 11.31
C ASN A 91 -13.38 -20.25 11.24
N ASN A 92 -13.91 -20.79 10.15
CA ASN A 92 -15.28 -21.31 10.11
C ASN A 92 -15.30 -22.57 11.01
N GLU A 93 -15.24 -22.36 12.32
CA GLU A 93 -15.66 -23.38 13.27
C GLU A 93 -17.18 -23.47 13.15
N GLY A 94 -17.65 -24.68 12.82
CA GLY A 94 -18.97 -24.97 12.26
C GLY A 94 -20.15 -24.42 13.05
N GLU A 95 -21.09 -23.83 12.31
CA GLU A 95 -22.51 -23.96 12.66
C GLU A 95 -22.91 -25.41 12.31
N GLU A 96 -22.85 -26.31 13.30
CA GLU A 96 -23.69 -27.52 13.37
C GLU A 96 -24.91 -27.23 14.25
#